data_AF-A0A7W1UMZ7-F1
#
_entry.id   AF-A0A7W1UMZ7-F1
#
_cell.length_a   1.000
_cell.length_b   1.000
_cell.length_c   1.000
_cell.angle_alpha   90.00
_cell.angle_beta   90.00
_cell.angle_gamma   90.00
#
_symmetry.space_group_name_H-M   'P 1'
#
loop_
_entity.id
_entity.type
_entity.pdbx_description
1 polymer ?
#
loop_
_entity_poly.entity_id
_entity_poly.type
_entity_poly.pdbx_seq_one_letter_code
_entity_poly.pdbx_strand_id
1 'polypeptide(L)'
;MIKRTAEKKLKKLATTFKAVAVIGPRQSGKTTLVKTLFPDKQYVSLENLDVRNFAAEDPRGFIAAYPKGCILDEVQRAPSLFSYLQEILDNNTKKGLFILTGSNNFLLQESISQTLAGRVGYLNLLP
;
A
#
# COMPACT_ATOMS: atom_id res chain seq x y z
N MET A 1 -14.54 -17.93 -7.10
CA MET A 1 -13.20 -18.54 -7.27
C MET A 1 -12.08 -17.49 -7.33
N ILE A 2 -12.27 -16.38 -8.05
CA ILE A 2 -11.32 -15.24 -8.20
C ILE A 2 -10.82 -14.70 -6.84
N LYS A 3 -11.73 -14.47 -5.88
CA LYS A 3 -11.39 -13.99 -4.54
C LYS A 3 -10.35 -14.89 -3.83
N ARG A 4 -10.53 -16.22 -3.87
CA ARG A 4 -9.59 -17.20 -3.28
C ARG A 4 -8.21 -17.16 -3.95
N THR A 5 -8.14 -16.90 -5.25
CA THR A 5 -6.86 -16.78 -5.97
C THR A 5 -6.14 -15.48 -5.62
N ALA A 6 -6.87 -14.36 -5.56
CA ALA A 6 -6.34 -13.06 -5.16
C ALA A 6 -5.82 -13.08 -3.71
N GLU A 7 -6.54 -13.72 -2.79
CA GLU A 7 -6.12 -13.89 -1.40
C GLU A 7 -4.80 -14.66 -1.27
N LYS A 8 -4.70 -15.83 -1.94
CA LYS A 8 -3.47 -16.63 -1.94
C LYS A 8 -2.29 -15.85 -2.52
N LYS A 9 -2.52 -15.14 -3.64
CA LYS A 9 -1.49 -14.33 -4.28
C LYS A 9 -1.05 -13.16 -3.39
N LEU A 10 -2.00 -12.47 -2.76
CA LEU A 10 -1.71 -11.35 -1.85
C LEU A 10 -0.88 -11.80 -0.65
N LYS A 11 -1.24 -12.91 0.00
CA LYS A 11 -0.46 -13.48 1.10
C LYS A 11 0.96 -13.84 0.65
N LYS A 12 1.11 -14.51 -0.50
CA LYS A 12 2.43 -14.86 -1.04
C LYS A 12 3.27 -13.62 -1.31
N LEU A 13 2.70 -12.59 -1.94
CA LEU A 13 3.42 -11.33 -2.17
C LEU A 13 3.84 -10.68 -0.85
N ALA A 14 2.98 -10.68 0.17
CA ALA A 14 3.29 -10.10 1.48
C ALA A 14 4.39 -10.87 2.24
N THR A 15 4.61 -12.15 1.93
CA THR A 15 5.76 -12.91 2.46
C THR A 15 7.05 -12.70 1.66
N THR A 16 6.97 -12.24 0.41
CA THR A 16 8.15 -12.07 -0.48
C THR A 16 8.67 -10.64 -0.49
N PHE A 17 7.77 -9.66 -0.55
CA PHE A 17 8.09 -8.24 -0.71
C PHE A 17 7.96 -7.49 0.61
N LYS A 18 8.68 -6.36 0.73
CA LYS A 18 8.61 -5.52 1.94
C LYS A 18 7.32 -4.69 1.97
N ALA A 19 6.79 -4.35 0.80
CA ALA A 19 5.45 -3.81 0.66
C ALA A 19 4.69 -4.50 -0.49
N VAL A 20 3.36 -4.40 -0.47
CA VAL A 20 2.51 -4.93 -1.55
C VAL A 20 1.49 -3.88 -1.96
N ALA A 21 1.40 -3.59 -3.25
CA ALA A 21 0.39 -2.70 -3.83
C ALA A 21 -0.76 -3.51 -4.44
N VAL A 22 -1.97 -3.29 -3.93
CA VAL A 22 -3.22 -3.82 -4.49
C VAL A 22 -3.90 -2.72 -5.29
N ILE A 23 -3.89 -2.86 -6.61
CA ILE A 23 -4.41 -1.87 -7.54
C ILE A 23 -5.62 -2.43 -8.30
N GLY A 24 -6.47 -1.56 -8.82
CA GLY A 24 -7.65 -1.96 -9.58
C GLY A 24 -8.74 -0.88 -9.58
N PRO A 25 -9.78 -0.99 -10.41
CA PRO A 25 -10.85 0.01 -10.49
C PRO A 25 -11.53 0.24 -9.13
N ARG A 26 -12.20 1.37 -8.97
CA ARG A 26 -13.04 1.62 -7.78
C ARG A 26 -14.08 0.49 -7.65
N GLN A 27 -14.47 0.20 -6.41
CA GLN A 27 -15.46 -0.83 -6.08
C GLN A 27 -15.06 -2.29 -6.43
N SER A 28 -13.80 -2.58 -6.81
CA SER A 28 -13.31 -3.95 -7.02
C SER A 28 -13.03 -4.75 -5.73
N GLY A 29 -13.36 -4.22 -4.56
CA GLY A 29 -13.20 -4.91 -3.28
C GLY A 29 -11.79 -4.91 -2.68
N LYS A 30 -10.88 -4.03 -3.15
CA LYS A 30 -9.49 -3.91 -2.65
C LYS A 30 -9.42 -3.70 -1.14
N THR A 31 -10.12 -2.67 -0.64
CA THR A 31 -10.15 -2.31 0.78
C THR A 31 -10.65 -3.48 1.63
N THR A 32 -11.72 -4.15 1.19
CA THR A 32 -12.25 -5.34 1.85
C THR A 32 -11.22 -6.46 1.88
N LEU A 33 -10.55 -6.72 0.75
CA LEU A 33 -9.54 -7.78 0.64
C LEU A 33 -8.37 -7.55 1.60
N VAL A 34 -7.78 -6.35 1.62
CA VAL A 34 -6.63 -6.07 2.48
C VAL A 34 -6.98 -6.07 3.96
N LYS A 35 -8.15 -5.51 4.34
CA LYS A 35 -8.62 -5.56 5.74
C LYS A 35 -8.90 -6.99 6.20
N THR A 36 -9.46 -7.82 5.33
CA THR A 36 -9.77 -9.22 5.65
C THR A 36 -8.49 -10.04 5.85
N LEU A 37 -7.46 -9.81 5.03
CA LEU A 37 -6.23 -10.61 5.09
C LEU A 37 -5.21 -10.12 6.11
N PHE A 38 -5.27 -8.85 6.50
CA PHE A 38 -4.35 -8.24 7.45
C PHE A 38 -5.12 -7.52 8.58
N PRO A 39 -5.95 -8.22 9.35
CA PRO A 39 -6.81 -7.61 10.37
C PRO A 39 -6.00 -6.95 11.50
N ASP A 40 -4.78 -7.42 11.77
CA ASP A 40 -3.90 -6.90 12.82
C ASP A 40 -3.13 -5.64 12.40
N LYS A 41 -3.22 -5.23 11.13
CA LYS A 41 -2.58 -3.99 10.66
C LYS A 41 -3.51 -2.81 10.86
N GLN A 42 -2.95 -1.71 11.37
CA GLN A 42 -3.65 -0.44 11.39
C GLN A 42 -4.07 -0.06 9.97
N TYR A 43 -5.32 0.38 9.83
CA TYR A 43 -5.88 0.84 8.56
C TYR A 43 -5.94 2.35 8.53
N VAL A 44 -5.36 2.93 7.48
CA VAL A 44 -5.27 4.38 7.30
C VAL A 44 -5.79 4.71 5.91
N SER A 45 -6.82 5.54 5.83
CA SER A 45 -7.39 5.97 4.56
C SER A 45 -6.95 7.39 4.22
N LEU A 46 -6.29 7.54 3.06
CA LEU A 46 -5.91 8.84 2.51
C LEU A 46 -7.08 9.49 1.75
N GLU A 47 -8.28 8.92 1.81
CA GLU A 47 -9.51 9.62 1.45
C GLU A 47 -9.94 10.63 2.52
N ASN A 48 -9.62 10.38 3.79
CA ASN A 48 -9.81 11.34 4.87
C ASN A 48 -8.87 12.54 4.67
N LEU A 49 -9.44 13.75 4.67
CA LEU A 49 -8.71 14.98 4.37
C LEU A 49 -7.65 15.31 5.43
N ASP A 50 -7.96 15.14 6.72
CA ASP A 50 -7.01 15.43 7.81
C ASP A 50 -5.79 14.49 7.73
N VAL A 51 -6.05 13.20 7.48
CA VAL A 51 -4.99 12.18 7.31
C VAL A 51 -4.15 12.49 6.06
N ARG A 52 -4.79 12.89 4.96
CA ARG A 52 -4.10 13.27 3.73
C ARG A 52 -3.25 14.52 3.91
N ASN A 53 -3.78 15.54 4.59
CA ASN A 53 -3.06 16.79 4.85
C ASN A 53 -1.82 16.50 5.69
N PHE A 54 -1.94 15.70 6.75
CA PHE A 54 -0.79 15.27 7.54
C PHE A 54 0.25 14.52 6.68
N ALA A 55 -0.20 13.57 5.85
CA ALA A 55 0.68 12.83 4.95
C ALA A 55 1.38 13.72 3.90
N ALA A 56 0.76 14.84 3.51
CA ALA A 56 1.30 15.78 2.53
C ALA A 56 2.25 16.79 3.16
N GLU A 57 1.91 17.32 4.33
CA GLU A 57 2.67 18.35 5.06
C GLU A 57 3.90 17.76 5.76
N ASP A 58 3.76 16.60 6.40
CA ASP A 58 4.87 15.88 7.03
C ASP A 58 4.85 14.38 6.66
N PRO A 59 5.26 14.02 5.43
CA PRO A 59 5.35 12.64 4.98
C PRO A 59 6.23 11.77 5.90
N ARG A 60 7.30 12.35 6.47
CA ARG A 60 8.26 11.64 7.32
C ARG A 60 7.64 11.30 8.66
N GLY A 61 7.07 12.28 9.34
CA GLY A 61 6.34 12.09 10.60
C GLY A 61 5.13 11.18 10.41
N PHE A 62 4.43 11.30 9.28
CA PHE A 62 3.32 10.43 8.94
C PHE A 62 3.73 8.96 8.91
N ILE A 63 4.79 8.60 8.16
CA ILE A 63 5.23 7.18 8.14
C ILE A 63 5.85 6.78 9.48
N ALA A 64 6.56 7.67 10.18
CA ALA A 64 7.12 7.40 11.50
C ALA A 64 6.06 7.07 12.56
N ALA A 65 4.82 7.55 12.41
CA ALA A 65 3.68 7.18 13.25
C ALA A 65 3.28 5.70 13.11
N TYR A 66 3.76 5.00 12.08
CA TYR A 66 3.46 3.59 11.80
C TYR A 66 4.73 2.71 11.76
N PRO A 67 5.52 2.61 12.86
CA PRO A 67 6.80 1.91 12.87
C PRO A 67 6.68 0.40 12.64
N LYS A 68 5.50 -0.18 12.92
CA LYS A 68 5.18 -1.60 12.66
C LYS A 68 4.59 -1.83 11.26
N GLY A 69 4.45 -0.76 10.47
CA GLY A 69 3.78 -0.71 9.18
C GLY A 69 2.26 -0.73 9.30
N CYS A 70 1.57 -0.36 8.22
CA CYS A 70 0.11 -0.21 8.16
C CYS A 70 -0.46 -0.53 6.77
N ILE A 71 -1.78 -0.57 6.67
CA ILE A 71 -2.49 -0.48 5.40
C ILE A 71 -2.67 1.00 5.06
N LEU A 72 -2.16 1.43 3.91
CA LEU A 72 -2.38 2.76 3.34
C LEU A 72 -3.36 2.65 2.18
N ASP A 73 -4.59 3.10 2.39
CA ASP A 73 -5.67 3.02 1.40
C ASP A 73 -5.71 4.28 0.52
N GLU A 74 -5.87 4.07 -0.79
CA GLU A 74 -5.84 5.12 -1.82
C GLU A 74 -4.56 5.97 -1.79
N VAL A 75 -3.40 5.31 -1.72
CA VAL A 75 -2.07 5.93 -1.55
C VAL A 75 -1.69 6.92 -2.64
N GLN A 76 -2.28 6.83 -3.84
CA GLN A 76 -2.09 7.81 -4.90
C GLN A 76 -2.60 9.21 -4.54
N ARG A 77 -3.36 9.35 -3.45
CA ARG A 77 -3.79 10.64 -2.90
C ARG A 77 -2.66 11.41 -2.19
N ALA A 78 -1.57 10.74 -1.80
CA ALA A 78 -0.39 11.34 -1.20
C ALA A 78 0.91 10.78 -1.81
N PRO A 79 1.25 11.14 -3.07
CA PRO A 79 2.39 10.57 -3.79
C PRO A 79 3.76 10.83 -3.13
N SER A 80 3.89 11.94 -2.38
CA SER A 80 5.11 12.28 -1.64
C SER A 80 5.55 11.18 -0.67
N LEU A 81 4.63 10.33 -0.21
CA LEU A 81 4.93 9.20 0.68
C LEU A 81 5.87 8.17 0.03
N PHE A 82 5.92 8.04 -1.30
CA PHE A 82 6.69 6.96 -1.93
C PHE A 82 8.20 7.07 -1.71
N SER A 83 8.75 8.29 -1.74
CA SER A 83 10.18 8.52 -1.46
C SER A 83 10.56 8.13 -0.02
N TYR A 84 9.68 8.40 0.94
CA TYR A 84 9.92 8.03 2.35
C TYR A 84 9.68 6.54 2.61
N LEU A 85 8.68 5.96 1.94
CA LEU A 85 8.50 4.51 1.93
C LEU A 85 9.73 3.82 1.35
N GLN A 86 10.35 4.35 0.30
CA GLN A 86 11.58 3.78 -0.27
C GLN A 86 12.68 3.67 0.79
N GLU A 87 12.99 4.78 1.48
CA GLU A 87 14.01 4.82 2.53
C GLU A 87 13.72 3.81 3.64
N ILE A 88 12.49 3.77 4.13
CA ILE A 88 12.08 2.88 5.22
C ILE A 88 12.10 1.41 4.79
N LEU A 89 11.68 1.14 3.55
CA LEU A 89 11.73 -0.20 3.00
C LEU A 89 13.19 -0.62 2.77
N ASP A 90 14.11 0.26 2.40
CA ASP A 90 15.53 -0.09 2.24
C ASP A 90 16.19 -0.45 3.57
N ASN A 91 15.89 0.31 4.62
CA ASN A 91 16.47 0.14 5.94
C ASN A 91 15.80 -0.94 6.80
N ASN A 92 14.78 -1.64 6.28
CA ASN A 92 14.05 -2.69 7.01
C ASN A 92 14.03 -4.01 6.22
N THR A 93 14.09 -5.15 6.91
CA THR A 93 14.01 -6.48 6.30
C THR A 93 12.61 -7.11 6.38
N LYS A 94 11.71 -6.53 7.19
CA LYS A 94 10.37 -7.05 7.46
C LYS A 94 9.52 -7.08 6.19
N LYS A 95 9.00 -8.26 5.89
CA LYS A 95 8.10 -8.51 4.75
C LYS A 95 6.67 -8.09 5.09
N GLY A 96 5.95 -7.61 4.08
CA GLY A 96 4.59 -7.11 4.22
C GLY A 96 4.47 -6.01 5.28
N LEU A 97 5.49 -5.15 5.42
CA LEU A 97 5.48 -4.03 6.34
C LEU A 97 4.31 -3.10 6.02
N PHE A 98 4.24 -2.64 4.76
CA PHE A 98 3.14 -1.82 4.26
C PHE A 98 2.29 -2.57 3.22
N ILE A 99 0.98 -2.38 3.32
CA ILE A 99 0.03 -2.84 2.31
C ILE A 99 -0.62 -1.60 1.71
N LEU A 100 -0.40 -1.36 0.44
CA LEU A 100 -0.87 -0.17 -0.26
C LEU A 100 -2.09 -0.54 -1.09
N THR A 101 -3.10 0.32 -1.12
CA THR A 101 -4.16 0.22 -2.13
C THR A 101 -4.18 1.48 -2.98
N GLY A 102 -4.68 1.34 -4.21
CA GLY A 102 -5.02 2.50 -5.00
C GLY A 102 -5.96 2.17 -6.13
N SER A 103 -6.93 3.05 -6.37
CA SER A 103 -7.70 2.99 -7.60
C SER A 103 -6.78 3.27 -8.80
N ASN A 104 -6.96 2.47 -9.86
CA ASN A 104 -6.07 2.44 -11.03
C ASN A 104 -5.80 3.86 -11.56
N ASN A 105 -4.65 4.40 -11.21
CA ASN A 105 -4.10 5.62 -11.76
C ASN A 105 -2.76 5.23 -12.37
N PHE A 106 -2.59 5.48 -13.66
CA PHE A 106 -1.32 5.32 -14.36
C PHE A 106 -0.16 5.98 -13.57
N LEU A 107 -0.44 7.13 -12.95
CA LEU A 107 0.50 7.85 -12.09
C LEU A 107 0.93 7.07 -10.84
N LEU A 108 0.07 6.21 -10.29
CA LEU A 108 0.44 5.35 -9.16
C LEU A 108 1.44 4.29 -9.59
N GLN A 109 1.20 3.65 -10.74
CA GLN A 109 2.13 2.67 -11.29
C GLN A 109 3.46 3.31 -11.66
N GLU A 110 3.45 4.50 -12.25
CA GLU A 110 4.65 5.26 -12.59
C GLU A 110 5.45 5.63 -11.34
N SER A 111 4.78 6.21 -10.33
CA SER A 111 5.43 6.61 -9.07
C SER A 111 6.07 5.42 -8.36
N ILE A 112 5.34 4.30 -8.21
CA ILE A 112 5.89 3.09 -7.57
C ILE A 112 7.00 2.47 -8.44
N SER A 113 6.89 2.51 -9.76
CA SER A 113 7.94 1.98 -10.65
C SER A 113 9.24 2.79 -10.57
N GLN A 114 9.17 4.11 -10.36
CA GLN A 114 10.36 4.96 -10.24
C GLN A 114 11.02 4.87 -8.86
N THR A 115 10.24 4.86 -7.78
CA THR A 115 10.78 4.96 -6.40
C THR A 115 10.80 3.62 -5.65
N LEU A 116 9.91 2.68 -5.97
CA LEU A 116 9.70 1.45 -5.19
C LEU A 116 9.96 0.17 -5.97
N ALA A 117 10.63 0.26 -7.13
CA ALA A 117 11.04 -0.89 -7.93
C ALA A 117 11.82 -1.92 -7.09
N GLY A 118 11.48 -3.20 -7.27
CA GLY A 118 12.09 -4.33 -6.54
C GLY A 118 11.67 -4.46 -5.07
N ARG A 119 11.02 -3.46 -4.47
CA ARG A 119 10.62 -3.43 -3.06
C ARG A 119 9.14 -3.78 -2.86
N VAL A 120 8.33 -3.47 -3.87
CA VAL A 120 6.87 -3.66 -3.87
C VAL A 120 6.46 -4.80 -4.79
N GLY A 121 5.63 -5.71 -4.27
CA GLY A 121 4.90 -6.67 -5.09
C GLY A 121 3.56 -6.09 -5.56
N TYR A 122 3.14 -6.41 -6.79
CA TYR A 122 1.87 -5.90 -7.34
C TYR A 122 0.80 -6.98 -7.44
N LEU A 123 -0.40 -6.63 -6.99
CA LEU A 123 -1.62 -7.38 -7.24
C LEU A 123 -2.62 -6.48 -7.96
N ASN A 124 -2.89 -6.77 -9.23
CA ASN A 124 -4.01 -6.15 -9.93
C ASN A 124 -5.29 -6.95 -9.65
N LEU A 125 -6.27 -6.29 -9.03
CA LEU A 125 -7.58 -6.83 -8.69
C LEU A 125 -8.61 -6.26 -9.66
N LEU A 126 -8.90 -7.04 -10.70
CA LEU A 126 -9.94 -6.76 -11.68
C LEU A 126 -11.33 -7.07 -11.11
N PRO A 127 -12.40 -6.44 -11.63
CA PRO A 127 -13.80 -6.71 -11.23
C PRO A 127 -14.18 -8.20 -11.34
#